data_AF-A0A6F9X248-F1
#
_entry.id   AF-A0A6F9X248-F1
#
_cell.length_a   1.000
_cell.length_b   1.000
_cell.length_c   1.000
_cell.angle_alpha   90.00
_cell.angle_beta   90.00
_cell.angle_gamma   90.00
#
_symmetry.space_group_name_H-M   'P 1'
#
loop_
_entity.id
_entity.type
_entity.pdbx_description
1 polymer ?
#
loop_
_entity_poly.entity_id
_entity_poly.type
_entity_poly.pdbx_seq_one_letter_code
_entity_poly.pdbx_strand_id
1 'polypeptide(L)'
;MNKQFATLLTIVSIASATTLPAVEPPPAGTDLGSVKGGDFSAAQGIIASKCTRCHSAAVIDTALHARKDMMRIEREMEKRGAALSAEERDVLGIYWKQQTPLKQKK
;
A
#
# COMPACT_ATOMS: atom_id res chain seq x y z
N MET A 1 -60.72 42.42 8.06
CA MET A 1 -59.29 42.60 8.34
C MET A 1 -58.59 41.25 8.22
N ASN A 2 -57.42 41.05 7.64
CA ASN A 2 -56.66 41.67 6.55
C ASN A 2 -55.36 40.83 6.46
N LYS A 3 -54.88 40.60 5.22
CA LYS A 3 -53.54 40.08 4.82
C LYS A 3 -53.40 38.55 4.86
N GLN A 4 -53.42 37.83 3.74
CA GLN A 4 -52.51 37.81 2.58
C GLN A 4 -51.03 37.68 2.95
N PHE A 5 -50.51 36.45 2.83
CA PHE A 5 -49.08 36.10 2.68
C PHE A 5 -49.04 34.98 1.61
N ALA A 6 -48.79 35.32 0.35
CA ALA A 6 -47.46 35.48 -0.24
C ALA A 6 -46.74 34.13 -0.44
N THR A 7 -47.03 33.54 -1.60
CA THR A 7 -46.10 32.94 -2.58
C THR A 7 -44.64 32.77 -2.14
N LEU A 8 -44.10 31.54 -2.23
CA LEU A 8 -43.08 31.14 -3.23
C LEU A 8 -42.44 29.79 -2.88
N LEU A 9 -42.71 28.81 -3.75
CA LEU A 9 -41.92 27.62 -3.97
C LEU A 9 -40.47 28.03 -4.29
N THR A 10 -39.49 27.59 -3.50
CA THR A 10 -38.08 27.56 -3.91
C THR A 10 -37.45 26.26 -3.44
N ILE A 11 -37.32 25.32 -4.37
CA ILE A 11 -36.57 24.08 -4.25
C ILE A 11 -35.10 24.45 -4.46
N VAL A 12 -34.32 24.54 -3.38
CA VAL A 12 -32.86 24.71 -3.46
C VAL A 12 -32.22 23.33 -3.32
N SER A 13 -31.92 22.71 -4.46
CA SER A 13 -31.08 21.51 -4.54
C SER A 13 -29.62 21.91 -4.29
N ILE A 14 -29.10 21.59 -3.10
CA ILE A 14 -27.69 21.79 -2.77
C ILE A 14 -26.93 20.52 -3.20
N ALA A 15 -26.30 20.57 -4.36
CA ALA A 15 -25.35 19.55 -4.79
C ALA A 15 -24.09 19.63 -3.92
N SER A 16 -23.93 18.67 -3.00
CA SER A 16 -22.71 18.55 -2.19
C SER A 16 -21.61 17.87 -3.02
N ALA A 17 -20.78 18.65 -3.69
CA ALA A 17 -19.51 18.17 -4.23
C ALA A 17 -18.53 17.97 -3.07
N THR A 18 -18.51 16.76 -2.51
CA THR A 18 -17.48 16.34 -1.56
C THR A 18 -16.20 16.08 -2.35
N THR A 19 -15.26 17.02 -2.29
CA THR A 19 -13.88 16.79 -2.72
C THR A 19 -13.27 15.76 -1.78
N LEU A 20 -13.10 14.52 -2.24
CA LEU A 20 -12.29 13.52 -1.56
C LEU A 20 -10.84 14.03 -1.50
N PRO A 21 -10.18 14.05 -0.33
CA PRO A 21 -8.75 14.27 -0.29
C PRO A 21 -8.06 13.12 -1.02
N ALA A 22 -7.22 13.45 -2.00
CA ALA A 22 -6.31 12.51 -2.60
C ALA A 22 -5.41 11.97 -1.48
N VAL A 23 -5.55 10.68 -1.14
CA VAL A 23 -4.55 9.98 -0.34
C VAL A 23 -3.28 9.93 -1.18
N GLU A 24 -2.34 10.81 -0.85
CA GLU A 24 -0.98 10.73 -1.39
C GLU A 24 -0.38 9.39 -0.92
N PRO A 25 0.14 8.55 -1.83
CA PRO A 25 0.89 7.37 -1.41
C PRO A 25 2.03 7.81 -0.49
N PRO A 26 2.28 7.11 0.64
CA PRO A 26 3.32 7.52 1.57
C PRO A 26 4.65 7.65 0.84
N PRO A 27 5.48 8.66 1.18
CA PRO A 27 6.77 8.85 0.54
C PRO A 27 7.60 7.57 0.73
N ALA A 28 7.84 6.86 -0.37
CA ALA A 28 8.76 5.75 -0.40
C ALA A 28 10.12 6.27 0.12
N GLY A 29 10.54 5.80 1.29
CA GLY A 29 11.75 6.30 1.96
C GLY A 29 12.97 6.17 1.04
N THR A 30 13.63 7.31 0.78
CA THR A 30 14.67 7.45 -0.24
C THR A 30 16.11 7.37 0.27
N ASP A 31 16.36 7.03 1.54
CA ASP A 31 17.74 7.00 2.03
C ASP A 31 18.03 5.80 2.93
N LEU A 32 18.52 4.73 2.30
CA LEU A 32 19.07 3.54 2.94
C LEU A 32 20.48 3.32 2.38
N GLY A 33 21.45 4.07 2.90
CA GLY A 33 22.84 4.08 2.42
C GLY A 33 23.41 2.74 1.92
N SER A 34 24.15 2.82 0.81
CA SER A 34 24.93 1.74 0.16
C SER A 34 24.21 0.44 -0.22
N VAL A 35 22.90 0.30 -0.05
CA VAL A 35 22.16 -0.71 -0.82
C VAL A 35 21.95 -0.18 -2.23
N LYS A 36 22.17 -1.02 -3.24
CA LYS A 36 21.95 -0.66 -4.64
C LYS A 36 20.47 -0.31 -4.80
N GLY A 37 20.13 0.98 -4.78
CA GLY A 37 18.75 1.46 -4.73
C GLY A 37 17.83 0.91 -5.84
N GLY A 38 18.42 0.38 -6.93
CA GLY A 38 17.71 -0.34 -7.98
C GLY A 38 16.95 -1.57 -7.49
N ASP A 39 17.52 -2.37 -6.59
CA ASP A 39 16.89 -3.62 -6.12
C ASP A 39 15.68 -3.33 -5.20
N PHE A 40 15.76 -2.24 -4.43
CA PHE A 40 14.68 -1.77 -3.57
C PHE A 40 13.50 -1.22 -4.38
N SER A 41 13.79 -0.41 -5.41
CA SER A 41 12.76 0.10 -6.31
C SER A 41 12.09 -1.03 -7.11
N ALA A 42 12.87 -2.02 -7.56
CA ALA A 42 12.35 -3.18 -8.26
C ALA A 42 11.42 -4.01 -7.34
N ALA A 43 11.84 -4.28 -6.10
CA ALA A 43 11.02 -4.98 -5.12
C ALA A 43 9.71 -4.24 -4.83
N GLN A 44 9.74 -2.92 -4.63
CA GLN A 44 8.52 -2.14 -4.44
C GLN A 44 7.59 -2.22 -5.66
N GLY A 45 8.12 -2.16 -6.88
CA GLY A 45 7.35 -2.33 -8.10
C GLY A 45 6.65 -3.70 -8.17
N ILE A 46 7.34 -4.76 -7.77
CA ILE A 46 6.77 -6.12 -7.70
C ILE A 46 5.68 -6.17 -6.61
N ILE A 47 5.94 -5.64 -5.41
CA ILE A 47 4.97 -5.60 -4.32
C ILE A 47 3.68 -4.88 -4.77
N ALA A 48 3.83 -3.70 -5.36
CA ALA A 48 2.72 -2.87 -5.80
C ALA A 48 1.91 -3.47 -6.96
N SER A 49 2.51 -4.35 -7.77
CA SER A 49 1.84 -4.94 -8.94
C SER A 49 1.35 -6.37 -8.72
N LYS A 50 2.02 -7.16 -7.86
CA LYS A 50 1.72 -8.59 -7.64
C LYS A 50 1.08 -8.85 -6.28
N CYS A 51 1.61 -8.25 -5.21
CA CYS A 51 1.21 -8.58 -3.85
C CYS A 51 -0.05 -7.84 -3.38
N THR A 52 -0.33 -6.68 -3.96
CA THR A 52 -1.49 -5.84 -3.61
C THR A 52 -2.76 -6.14 -4.42
N ARG A 53 -2.71 -7.10 -5.34
CA ARG A 53 -3.85 -7.43 -6.22
C ARG A 53 -5.05 -8.01 -5.46
N CYS A 54 -4.79 -8.69 -4.35
CA CYS A 54 -5.83 -9.38 -3.57
C CYS A 54 -5.99 -8.82 -2.14
N HIS A 55 -4.97 -8.14 -1.61
CA HIS A 55 -4.93 -7.62 -0.24
C HIS A 55 -4.23 -6.26 -0.25
N SER A 56 -4.40 -5.45 0.80
CA SER A 56 -3.66 -4.19 0.91
C SER A 56 -2.19 -4.42 1.29
N ALA A 57 -1.33 -3.47 0.93
CA ALA A 57 0.08 -3.47 1.35
C ALA A 57 0.25 -3.46 2.88
N ALA A 58 -0.72 -2.94 3.62
CA ALA A 58 -0.71 -2.92 5.09
C ALA A 58 -0.54 -4.31 5.73
N VAL A 59 -0.98 -5.38 5.05
CA VAL A 59 -0.78 -6.76 5.54
C VAL A 59 0.70 -7.15 5.50
N ILE A 60 1.43 -6.68 4.48
CA ILE A 60 2.87 -6.90 4.32
C ILE A 60 3.61 -6.13 5.42
N ASP A 61 3.27 -4.86 5.62
CA ASP A 61 3.86 -4.03 6.69
C ASP A 61 3.64 -4.68 8.07
N THR A 62 2.42 -5.15 8.33
CA THR A 62 2.09 -5.85 9.57
C THR A 62 2.93 -7.12 9.74
N ALA A 63 3.14 -7.89 8.67
CA ALA A 63 3.97 -9.09 8.70
C ALA A 63 5.45 -8.79 8.95
N LEU A 64 5.97 -7.72 8.35
CA LEU A 64 7.34 -7.24 8.55
C LEU A 64 7.55 -6.76 10.00
N HIS A 65 6.64 -5.94 10.52
CA HIS A 65 6.66 -5.49 11.91
C HIS A 65 6.58 -6.66 12.90
N ALA A 66 5.77 -7.68 12.59
CA ALA A 66 5.69 -8.90 13.36
C ALA A 66 6.85 -9.87 13.13
N ARG A 67 7.87 -9.49 12.35
CA ARG A 67 9.07 -10.29 12.04
C ARG A 67 8.74 -11.68 11.51
N LYS A 68 7.66 -11.78 10.73
CA LYS A 68 7.26 -13.03 10.09
C LYS A 68 8.25 -13.43 8.99
N ASP A 69 8.31 -14.72 8.72
CA ASP A 69 9.06 -15.25 7.58
C ASP A 69 8.33 -14.90 6.28
N MET A 70 8.77 -13.82 5.65
CA MET A 70 8.18 -13.31 4.41
C MET A 70 8.36 -14.29 3.25
N MET A 71 9.46 -15.04 3.19
CA MET A 71 9.67 -16.07 2.15
C MET A 71 8.65 -17.19 2.27
N ARG A 72 8.27 -17.55 3.50
CA ARG A 72 7.20 -18.52 3.73
C ARG A 72 5.84 -17.95 3.33
N ILE A 73 5.54 -16.69 3.69
CA ILE A 73 4.28 -16.03 3.31
C ILE A 73 4.15 -15.95 1.79
N GLU A 74 5.20 -15.54 1.09
CA GLU A 74 5.24 -15.44 -0.37
C GLU A 74 4.88 -16.77 -1.04
N ARG A 75 5.49 -17.88 -0.61
CA ARG A 75 5.14 -19.23 -1.10
C ARG A 75 3.69 -19.61 -0.82
N GLU A 76 3.15 -19.23 0.33
CA GLU A 76 1.73 -19.45 0.63
C GLU A 76 0.82 -18.59 -0.25
N MET A 77 1.25 -17.40 -0.65
CA MET A 77 0.50 -16.57 -1.60
C MET A 77 0.60 -17.13 -3.03
N GLU A 78 1.75 -17.69 -3.44
CA GLU A 78 1.88 -18.39 -4.73
C GLU A 78 0.93 -19.58 -4.82
N LYS A 79 0.80 -20.38 -3.74
CA LYS A 79 -0.19 -21.46 -3.66
C LYS A 79 -1.64 -20.98 -3.76
N ARG A 80 -1.91 -19.72 -3.41
CA ARG A 80 -3.23 -19.08 -3.48
C ARG A 80 -3.46 -18.33 -4.79
N GLY A 81 -2.52 -18.41 -5.74
CA GLY A 81 -2.66 -17.84 -7.08
C GLY A 81 -1.84 -16.58 -7.34
N ALA A 82 -0.99 -16.13 -6.42
CA ALA A 82 0.01 -15.13 -6.76
C ALA A 82 1.00 -15.73 -7.79
N ALA A 83 1.27 -14.99 -8.87
CA ALA A 83 2.19 -15.44 -9.91
C ALA A 83 3.44 -14.57 -9.89
N LEU A 84 4.55 -15.17 -9.44
CA LEU A 84 5.88 -14.55 -9.43
C LEU A 84 6.82 -15.32 -10.37
N SER A 85 7.58 -14.58 -11.17
CA SER A 85 8.67 -15.16 -11.95
C SER A 85 9.84 -15.57 -11.04
N ALA A 86 10.77 -16.36 -11.58
CA ALA A 86 11.98 -16.71 -10.84
C ALA A 86 12.82 -15.47 -10.44
N GLU A 87 12.90 -14.48 -11.32
CA GLU A 87 13.60 -13.22 -11.08
C GLU A 87 12.88 -12.36 -10.04
N GLU A 88 11.54 -12.26 -10.13
CA GLU A 88 10.74 -11.51 -9.15
C GLU A 88 10.90 -12.09 -7.74
N ARG A 89 10.93 -13.42 -7.61
CA ARG A 89 11.20 -14.10 -6.32
C ARG A 89 12.60 -13.81 -5.78
N ASP A 90 13.60 -13.73 -6.64
CA ASP A 90 14.97 -13.45 -6.19
C ASP A 90 15.09 -12.02 -5.66
N VAL A 91 14.54 -11.05 -6.40
CA VAL A 91 14.47 -9.64 -5.99
C VAL A 91 13.75 -9.49 -4.65
N LEU A 92 12.56 -10.09 -4.50
CA LEU A 92 11.82 -10.07 -3.24
C LEU A 92 12.58 -10.79 -2.12
N GLY A 93 13.24 -11.91 -2.41
CA GLY A 93 14.02 -12.66 -1.43
C GLY A 93 15.23 -11.90 -0.88
N ILE A 94 15.90 -11.10 -1.72
CA ILE A 94 16.96 -10.18 -1.28
C ILE A 94 16.35 -9.06 -0.43
N TYR A 95 15.26 -8.46 -0.88
CA TYR A 95 14.56 -7.39 -0.17
C TYR A 95 14.14 -7.81 1.24
N TRP A 96 13.49 -8.98 1.40
CA TRP A 96 13.05 -9.47 2.72
C TRP A 96 14.19 -9.69 3.71
N LYS A 97 15.36 -10.14 3.22
CA LYS A 97 16.56 -10.30 4.07
C LYS A 97 17.07 -8.97 4.58
N GLN A 98 17.02 -7.92 3.75
CA GLN A 98 17.43 -6.57 4.12
C GLN A 98 16.47 -5.92 5.12
N GLN A 99 15.17 -6.26 5.06
CA GLN A 99 14.16 -5.79 6.02
C GLN A 99 14.26 -6.44 7.41
N THR A 100 15.16 -7.41 7.61
CA THR A 100 15.44 -7.94 8.94
C THR A 100 16.49 -7.05 9.62
N PRO A 101 16.16 -6.31 10.70
CA PRO A 101 17.15 -5.54 11.43
C PRO A 101 18.35 -6.43 11.80
N LEU A 102 19.55 -6.00 11.41
CA LEU A 102 20.80 -6.57 11.90
C LEU A 102 20.72 -6.57 13.43
N LYS A 103 21.01 -7.72 14.07
CA LYS A 103 21.11 -7.77 15.53
C LYS A 103 22.08 -6.67 15.96
N GLN A 104 21.56 -5.63 16.60
CA GLN A 104 22.41 -4.63 17.25
C GLN A 104 23.23 -5.40 18.29
N LYS A 105 24.56 -5.39 18.14
CA LYS A 105 25.46 -5.97 19.13
C LYS A 105 25.21 -5.20 20.44
N LYS A 106 24.71 -5.90 21.45
CA LYS A 106 24.58 -5.36 22.81
C LYS A 106 25.97 -5.22 23.43
#